data_AF-A0A9X3SZQ1-F1
#
_entry.id   AF-A0A9X3SZQ1-F1
#
_cell.length_a   1.000
_cell.length_b   1.000
_cell.length_c   1.000
_cell.angle_alpha   90.00
_cell.angle_beta   90.00
_cell.angle_gamma   90.00
#
_symmetry.space_group_name_H-M   'P 1'
#
loop_
_entity.id
_entity.type
_entity.pdbx_description
1 polymer ?
#
loop_
_entity_poly.entity_id
_entity_poly.type
_entity_poly.pdbx_seq_one_letter_code
_entity_poly.pdbx_strand_id
1 'polypeptide(L)' 'MSHVTNEELVRKRPEKSLTEFALRTAGRNNAGRMTSRSRGTGHKRLYRRVDFKRDKLGVPARVAALEYDPNRSARIA' A
#
# COMPACT_ATOMS: atom_id res chain seq x y z
N MET A 1 -0.16 21.84 13.29
CA MET A 1 -0.16 20.51 12.64
C MET A 1 0.82 20.54 11.49
N SER A 2 1.97 19.89 11.63
CA SER A 2 2.93 19.73 10.52
C SER A 2 2.43 18.63 9.58
N HIS A 3 2.70 18.78 8.28
CA HIS A 3 2.39 17.78 7.26
C HIS A 3 3.56 17.64 6.30
N VAL A 4 3.66 16.48 5.65
CA VAL A 4 4.71 16.19 4.66
C VAL A 4 4.27 16.75 3.30
N THR A 5 5.15 17.51 2.65
CA THR A 5 4.94 17.97 1.28
C THR A 5 5.28 16.84 0.28
N ASN A 6 4.43 16.69 -0.73
CA ASN A 6 4.47 15.55 -1.66
C ASN A 6 4.71 16.01 -3.11
N GLU A 7 5.64 16.94 -3.31
CA GLU A 7 5.94 17.54 -4.62
C GLU A 7 6.49 16.52 -5.62
N GLU A 8 7.22 15.53 -5.12
CA GLU A 8 7.83 14.47 -5.93
C GLU A 8 6.84 13.37 -6.33
N LEU A 9 5.62 13.37 -5.78
CA LEU A 9 4.64 12.32 -6.02
C LEU A 9 3.79 12.64 -7.26
N VAL A 10 3.69 11.65 -8.14
CA VAL A 10 2.85 11.79 -9.34
C VAL A 10 1.37 11.75 -8.93
N ARG A 11 0.62 12.77 -9.35
CA ARG A 11 -0.83 12.89 -9.13
C ARG A 11 -1.62 12.07 -10.15
N LYS A 12 -1.45 10.75 -10.14
CA LYS A 12 -2.21 9.81 -10.98
C LYS A 12 -2.88 8.71 -10.16
N ARG A 13 -3.87 8.05 -10.76
CA ARG A 13 -4.46 6.82 -10.18
C ARG A 13 -3.42 5.70 -10.23
N PRO A 14 -3.42 4.79 -9.23
CA PRO A 14 -2.51 3.66 -9.23
C PRO A 14 -2.79 2.74 -10.43
N GLU A 15 -1.76 2.01 -10.84
CA GLU A 15 -1.83 1.04 -11.92
C GLU A 15 -2.83 -0.07 -11.61
N LYS A 16 -3.92 -0.16 -12.39
CA LYS A 16 -5.09 -1.00 -12.06
C LYS A 16 -4.72 -2.48 -11.93
N SER A 17 -3.82 -2.95 -12.78
CA SER A 17 -3.34 -4.35 -12.79
C SER A 17 -2.55 -4.74 -11.54
N LEU A 18 -2.01 -3.77 -10.80
CA LEU A 18 -1.22 -3.97 -9.57
C LEU A 18 -2.00 -3.61 -8.30
N THR A 19 -3.32 -3.40 -8.42
CA THR A 19 -4.20 -3.11 -7.28
C THR A 19 -5.16 -4.24 -6.99
N GLU A 20 -5.31 -4.55 -5.71
CA GLU A 20 -6.20 -5.60 -5.23
C GLU A 20 -7.06 -5.10 -4.06
N PHE A 21 -8.25 -5.67 -3.92
CA PHE A 21 -9.10 -5.41 -2.76
C PHE A 21 -8.65 -6.26 -1.58
N ALA A 22 -8.29 -5.62 -0.47
CA ALA A 22 -7.93 -6.30 0.77
C ALA A 22 -8.96 -5.98 1.87
N LEU A 23 -9.60 -7.03 2.38
CA LEU A 23 -10.51 -6.95 3.52
C LEU A 23 -9.71 -6.65 4.80
N ARG A 24 -10.21 -5.71 5.61
CA ARG A 24 -9.59 -5.38 6.90
C ARG A 24 -10.27 -6.19 8.00
N THR A 25 -9.46 -6.82 8.84
CA THR A 25 -9.94 -7.65 9.95
C THR A 25 -10.51 -6.84 11.12
N ALA A 26 -10.23 -5.53 11.17
CA ALA A 26 -10.61 -4.65 12.28
C ALA A 26 -10.22 -5.20 13.67
N GLY A 27 -9.08 -5.90 13.75
CA GLY A 27 -8.57 -6.48 15.00
C GLY A 27 -9.24 -7.78 15.45
N ARG A 28 -10.07 -8.39 14.60
CA ARG A 28 -10.74 -9.68 14.86
C ARG A 28 -10.03 -10.84 14.18
N ASN A 29 -10.14 -12.03 14.77
CA ASN A 29 -9.68 -13.29 14.17
C ASN A 29 -10.78 -14.00 13.38
N ASN A 30 -10.48 -15.20 12.87
CA ASN A 30 -11.41 -16.06 12.12
C ASN A 30 -12.66 -16.49 12.91
N ALA A 31 -12.60 -16.56 14.24
CA ALA A 31 -13.75 -16.83 15.11
C ALA A 31 -14.55 -15.57 15.47
N GLY A 32 -14.24 -14.41 14.86
CA GLY A 32 -14.89 -13.13 15.13
C GLY A 32 -14.49 -12.49 16.46
N ARG A 33 -13.58 -13.10 17.23
CA ARG A 33 -13.13 -12.59 18.53
C ARG A 33 -12.12 -11.46 18.32
N MET A 34 -12.23 -10.41 19.14
CA MET A 34 -11.25 -9.33 19.15
C MET A 34 -9.94 -9.84 19.77
N THR A 35 -8.89 -9.91 18.96
CA THR A 35 -7.54 -10.32 19.41
C THR A 35 -6.59 -9.13 19.50
N SER A 36 -6.85 -8.05 18.76
CA SER A 36 -6.09 -6.80 18.80
C SER A 36 -7.01 -5.63 19.08
N ARG A 37 -6.72 -4.88 20.14
CA ARG A 37 -7.45 -3.66 20.54
C ARG A 37 -6.96 -2.45 19.75
N SER A 38 -7.73 -1.36 19.79
CA SER A 38 -7.40 -0.10 19.10
C SER A 38 -7.20 -0.22 17.59
N ARG A 39 -7.80 -1.25 16.98
CA ARG A 39 -7.82 -1.48 15.55
C ARG A 39 -9.25 -1.29 15.03
N GLY A 40 -9.37 -0.55 13.93
CA GLY A 40 -10.63 -0.32 13.22
C GLY A 40 -10.40 -0.28 11.72
N THR A 41 -11.51 -0.22 10.96
CA THR A 41 -11.47 -0.28 9.49
C THR A 41 -10.98 1.03 8.86
N GLY A 42 -11.18 2.19 9.49
CA GLY A 42 -10.73 3.49 8.96
C GLY A 42 -11.15 3.74 7.50
N HIS A 43 -10.40 4.60 6.80
CA HIS A 43 -10.62 4.83 5.36
C HIS A 43 -10.30 3.56 4.55
N LYS A 44 -11.13 3.27 3.53
CA LYS A 44 -10.92 2.13 2.61
C LYS A 44 -9.63 2.32 1.82
N ARG A 45 -8.85 1.24 1.67
CA ARG A 45 -7.56 1.26 0.97
C ARG A 45 -7.51 0.08 0.01
N LEU A 46 -6.89 0.29 -1.15
CA LEU A 46 -6.55 -0.79 -2.07
C LEU A 46 -5.14 -1.26 -1.74
N TYR A 47 -4.94 -2.57 -1.74
CA TYR A 47 -3.61 -3.15 -1.60
C TYR A 47 -2.84 -2.95 -2.90
N ARG A 48 -1.57 -2.57 -2.79
CA ARG A 48 -0.66 -2.45 -3.94
C ARG A 48 0.33 -3.60 -3.91
N ARG A 49 0.31 -4.40 -4.96
CA ARG A 49 1.20 -5.54 -5.10
C ARG A 49 2.62 -5.03 -5.37
N VAL A 50 3.52 -5.28 -4.44
CA VAL A 50 4.94 -4.88 -4.54
C VAL A 50 5.80 -6.11 -4.69
N ASP A 51 6.76 -6.02 -5.61
CA ASP A 51 7.78 -7.04 -5.77
C ASP A 51 8.86 -6.88 -4.70
N PHE A 52 8.68 -7.60 -3.59
CA PHE A 52 9.66 -7.66 -2.50
C PHE A 52 10.79 -8.66 -2.76
N LYS A 53 10.62 -9.62 -3.68
CA LYS A 53 11.61 -10.66 -3.94
C LYS A 53 12.67 -10.22 -4.95
N ARG A 54 12.25 -9.48 -5.99
CA ARG A 54 13.12 -8.96 -7.05
C ARG A 54 13.97 -10.06 -7.73
N ASP A 55 13.32 -11.16 -8.07
CA ASP A 55 13.97 -12.35 -8.64
C ASP A 55 14.46 -12.15 -10.10
N LYS A 56 14.11 -11.02 -10.75
CA LYS A 56 14.49 -10.72 -12.14
C LYS A 56 15.91 -10.16 -12.22
N LEU A 57 16.90 -11.02 -12.01
CA LEU A 57 18.31 -10.65 -12.11
C LEU A 57 18.73 -10.38 -13.56
N GLY A 58 19.57 -9.36 -13.78
CA GLY A 58 20.12 -9.02 -15.10
C GLY A 58 19.16 -8.31 -16.07
N VAL A 59 17.90 -8.10 -15.69
CA VAL A 59 16.93 -7.35 -16.51
C VAL A 59 16.88 -5.89 -16.05
N PRO A 60 17.30 -4.91 -16.88
CA PRO A 60 17.21 -3.51 -16.50
C PRO A 60 15.74 -3.06 -16.43
N ALA A 61 15.43 -2.20 -15.46
CA ALA A 61 14.13 -1.57 -15.32
C ALA A 61 14.29 -0.05 -15.25
N ARG A 62 13.30 0.68 -15.79
CA ARG A 62 13.22 2.14 -15.70
C ARG A 62 12.18 2.50 -14.65
N VAL A 63 12.53 3.41 -13.73
CA VAL A 63 11.56 3.98 -12.79
C VAL A 63 10.57 4.84 -13.56
N ALA A 64 9.30 4.45 -13.54
CA ALA A 64 8.25 5.12 -14.32
C ALA A 64 7.58 6.27 -13.56
N ALA A 65 7.38 6.13 -12.25
CA ALA A 65 6.74 7.14 -11.40
C ALA A 65 7.05 6.86 -9.93
N LEU A 66 7.00 7.89 -9.09
CA LEU A 66 6.99 7.76 -7.63
C LEU A 66 5.57 8.00 -7.11
N GLU A 67 5.05 7.08 -6.30
CA GLU A 67 3.66 7.12 -5.82
C GLU A 67 3.52 6.93 -4.30
N TYR A 68 2.42 7.49 -3.76
CA TYR A 68 1.99 7.30 -2.37
C TYR A 68 1.31 5.94 -2.17
N ASP A 69 1.73 5.12 -1.21
CA ASP A 69 1.00 3.90 -0.83
C ASP A 69 0.32 4.03 0.53
N PRO A 70 -1.01 3.89 0.63
CA PRO A 70 -1.73 4.02 1.91
C PRO A 70 -1.52 2.82 2.86
N ASN A 71 -0.90 1.72 2.44
CA ASN A 71 -0.72 0.51 3.23
C ASN A 71 0.64 0.46 3.95
N ARG A 72 1.52 1.43 3.74
CA ARG A 72 2.83 1.53 4.38
C ARG A 72 3.27 2.98 4.52
N SER A 73 4.36 3.21 5.24
CA SER A 73 4.96 4.54 5.38
C SER A 73 5.80 4.94 4.18
N ALA A 74 6.51 3.97 3.57
CA ALA A 74 7.38 4.21 2.42
C ALA A 74 6.59 4.49 1.11
N ARG A 75 7.15 5.36 0.27
CA ARG A 75 6.70 5.57 -1.12
C ARG A 75 7.09 4.38 -2.00
N ILE A 76 6.42 4.20 -3.15
CA ILE A 76 6.73 3.14 -4.12
C ILE A 76 7.13 3.69 -5.47
N ALA A 77 7.94 2.93 -6.20
CA ALA A 77 8.43 3.25 -7.54
C ALA A 77 8.53 1.99 -8.40
#